data_AF-A0A943GL15-F1
#
_entry.id   AF-A0A943GL15-F1
#
_cell.length_a   1.000
_cell.length_b   1.000
_cell.length_c   1.000
_cell.angle_alpha   90.00
_cell.angle_beta   90.00
_cell.angle_gamma   90.00
#
_symmetry.space_group_name_H-M   'P 1'
#
loop_
_entity.id
_entity.type
_entity.pdbx_description
1 polymer ?
#
loop_
_entity_poly.entity_id
_entity_poly.type
_entity_poly.pdbx_seq_one_letter_code
_entity_poly.pdbx_strand_id
1 'polypeptide(L)' 'MAVAKRAVECIEEQDVIYITTSSVRYYMAMNLPDPLKITVLTNSVTIAEVVRKKKPFQFFF' A
#
# COMPACT_ATOMS: atom_id res chain seq x y z
N MET A 1 6.86 -13.62 3.53
CA MET A 1 6.36 -12.48 4.35
C MET A 1 7.45 -11.53 4.83
N ALA A 2 8.63 -12.00 5.28
CA ALA A 2 9.71 -11.12 5.75
C ALA A 2 10.10 -10.01 4.75
N VAL A 3 10.20 -10.34 3.46
CA VAL A 3 10.49 -9.38 2.39
C VAL A 3 9.43 -8.26 2.29
N ALA A 4 8.15 -8.60 2.44
CA ALA A 4 7.07 -7.61 2.39
C ALA A 4 7.14 -6.63 3.57
N LYS A 5 7.41 -7.13 4.78
CA LYS A 5 7.61 -6.28 5.96
C LYS A 5 8.82 -5.36 5.81
N ARG A 6 9.95 -5.92 5.36
CA ARG A 6 11.16 -5.13 5.12
C ARG A 6 10.97 -4.05 4.07
N ALA A 7 10.22 -4.33 3.01
CA ALA A 7 9.92 -3.33 1.98
C ALA A 7 9.02 -2.20 2.51
N VAL A 8 8.12 -2.50 3.45
CA VAL A 8 7.28 -1.48 4.10
C VAL A 8 8.11 -0.54 4.98
N GLU A 9 9.14 -1.04 5.65
CA GLU A 9 10.06 -0.23 6.47
C GLU A 9 10.86 0.80 5.65
N CYS A 10 10.94 0.64 4.33
CA CYS A 10 11.62 1.58 3.44
C CYS A 10 10.72 2.71 2.92
N ILE A 11 9.43 2.72 3.28
CA ILE A 11 8.46 3.71 2.81
C ILE A 11 8.46 4.89 3.77
N GLU A 12 8.63 6.09 3.24
CA GLU A 12 8.62 7.34 4.01
C GLU A 12 7.31 8.11 3.83
N GLU A 13 7.09 9.13 4.66
CA GLU A 13 5.93 10.00 4.49
C GLU A 13 5.99 10.71 3.13
N GLN A 14 4.82 10.86 2.51
CA GLN A 14 4.59 11.54 1.23
C GLN A 14 5.11 10.79 0.00
N ASP A 15 5.65 9.58 0.18
CA ASP A 15 6.03 8.72 -0.94
C ASP A 15 4.83 8.38 -1.85
N VAL A 16 5.12 8.30 -3.14
CA VAL A 16 4.22 7.75 -4.16
C VAL A 16 4.71 6.34 -4.53
N ILE A 17 4.00 5.32 -4.09
CA ILE A 17 4.39 3.92 -4.30
C ILE A 17 3.47 3.24 -5.30
N TYR A 18 4.05 2.52 -6.27
CA TYR A 18 3.29 1.70 -7.21
C TYR A 18 3.17 0.26 -6.68
N ILE A 19 1.94 -0.20 -6.46
CA ILE A 19 1.63 -1.56 -6.01
C ILE A 19 0.76 -2.26 -7.06
N THR A 20 1.34 -3.20 -7.80
CA THR A 20 0.61 -4.08 -8.72
C THR A 20 0.20 -5.41 -8.07
N THR A 21 -0.52 -6.27 -8.79
CA THR A 21 -1.00 -7.57 -8.30
C THR A 21 0.14 -8.57 -8.14
N SER A 22 0.52 -8.87 -6.90
CA SER A 22 1.28 -10.07 -6.54
C SER A 22 1.00 -10.45 -5.09
N SER A 23 1.27 -11.70 -4.71
CA SER A 23 1.11 -12.15 -3.32
C SER A 23 1.98 -11.32 -2.35
N VAL A 24 3.24 -11.04 -2.70
CA VAL A 24 4.15 -10.24 -1.87
C VAL A 24 3.64 -8.80 -1.70
N ARG A 25 3.19 -8.18 -2.79
CA ARG A 25 2.65 -6.81 -2.79
C ARG A 25 1.31 -6.70 -2.06
N TYR A 26 0.49 -7.73 -2.13
CA TYR A 26 -0.71 -7.86 -1.32
C TYR A 26 -0.36 -7.87 0.17
N TYR A 27 0.65 -8.66 0.57
CA TYR A 27 1.14 -8.64 1.95
C TYR A 27 1.75 -7.29 2.34
N MET A 28 2.42 -6.58 1.43
CA MET A 28 2.88 -5.20 1.70
C MET A 28 1.69 -4.29 1.99
N ALA A 29 0.67 -4.26 1.12
CA ALA A 29 -0.52 -3.44 1.30
C ALA A 29 -1.25 -3.74 2.62
N MET A 30 -1.34 -5.02 3.00
CA MET A 30 -1.89 -5.43 4.30
C MET A 30 -1.05 -5.01 5.51
N ASN A 31 0.25 -4.77 5.34
CA ASN A 31 1.16 -4.42 6.43
C ASN A 31 1.59 -2.94 6.41
N LEU A 32 1.00 -2.11 5.53
CA LEU A 32 1.26 -0.68 5.53
C LEU A 32 1.00 -0.09 6.94
N PRO A 33 1.89 0.78 7.46
CA PRO A 33 1.76 1.36 8.78
C PRO A 33 0.56 2.30 8.82
N ASP A 34 0.00 2.49 10.00
CA ASP A 34 -1.10 3.41 10.23
C ASP A 34 -0.86 4.21 11.53
N PRO A 35 -0.80 5.56 11.50
CA PRO A 35 -0.96 6.46 10.35
C PRO A 35 0.31 6.58 9.50
N LEU A 36 0.16 6.42 8.18
CA LEU A 36 1.19 6.78 7.19
C LEU A 36 0.53 7.54 6.04
N LYS A 37 1.01 8.76 5.76
CA LYS A 37 0.50 9.60 4.67
C LYS A 37 1.29 9.30 3.39
N ILE A 38 0.77 8.40 2.56
CA ILE A 38 1.38 8.02 1.28
C ILE A 38 0.35 8.01 0.16
N THR A 39 0.80 8.08 -1.09
CA THR A 39 -0.04 7.86 -2.27
C THR A 39 0.26 6.49 -2.86
N VAL A 40 -0.77 5.66 -3.01
CA VAL A 40 -0.64 4.34 -3.64
C VAL A 40 -1.20 4.40 -5.06
N LEU A 41 -0.34 4.19 -6.05
CA LEU A 41 -0.77 3.94 -7.43
C LEU A 41 -0.95 2.44 -7.63
N THR A 42 -2.08 2.01 -8.18
CA THR A 42 -2.36 0.60 -8.42
C THR A 42 -3.24 0.42 -9.66
N ASN A 43 -2.97 -0.62 -10.44
CA ASN A 43 -3.86 -1.11 -11.50
C ASN A 43 -4.72 -2.30 -11.05
N SER A 44 -4.70 -2.62 -9.76
CA SER A 44 -5.35 -3.79 -9.18
C SER A 44 -6.47 -3.38 -8.24
N VAL A 45 -7.69 -3.80 -8.57
CA VAL A 45 -8.88 -3.60 -7.73
C VAL A 45 -8.70 -4.28 -6.36
N THR A 46 -8.13 -5.47 -6.33
CA THR A 46 -7.87 -6.20 -5.07
C THR A 46 -6.96 -5.42 -4.14
N ILE A 47 -5.89 -4.80 -4.67
CA ILE A 47 -4.98 -3.98 -3.86
C ILE A 47 -5.67 -2.69 -3.42
N ALA A 48 -6.42 -2.03 -4.31
CA ALA A 48 -7.16 -0.82 -3.97
C ALA A 48 -8.13 -1.06 -2.79
N GLU A 49 -8.83 -2.20 -2.77
CA GLU A 49 -9.74 -2.57 -1.68
C GLU A 49 -9.02 -2.89 -0.37
N VAL A 50 -7.84 -3.51 -0.41
CA VAL A 50 -7.03 -3.75 0.80
C VAL A 50 -6.59 -2.44 1.43
N VAL A 51 -6.10 -1.50 0.62
CA VAL A 51 -5.63 -0.19 1.09
C VAL A 51 -6.80 0.65 1.60
N ARG A 52 -7.97 0.61 0.92
CA ARG A 52 -9.20 1.31 1.33
C ARG A 52 -9.65 0.95 2.75
N LYS A 53 -9.46 -0.31 3.17
CA LYS A 53 -9.83 -0.77 4.52
C LYS A 53 -8.96 -0.17 5.64
N LYS A 54 -7.82 0.45 5.32
CA LYS A 54 -6.85 0.92 6.31
C LYS A 54 -7.05 2.36 6.81
N LYS A 55 -7.78 3.25 6.12
CA LYS A 55 -8.32 4.53 6.63
C LYS A 55 -9.05 5.30 5.49
N PRO A 56 -9.93 6.27 5.79
CA PRO A 56 -10.84 6.84 4.81
C PRO A 56 -10.17 7.98 4.00
N PHE A 57 -9.61 7.74 2.81
CA PHE A 57 -9.13 8.86 1.96
C PHE A 57 -9.29 8.69 0.44
N GLN A 58 -9.21 9.87 -0.18
CA GLN A 58 -9.82 10.36 -1.42
C GLN A 58 -9.01 10.00 -2.68
N PHE A 59 -9.74 9.70 -3.76
CA PHE A 59 -9.18 9.34 -5.06
C PHE A 59 -8.91 10.59 -5.91
N PHE A 60 -7.74 10.61 -6.55
CA PHE A 60 -7.52 11.37 -7.78
C PHE A 60 -7.44 10.37 -8.92
N PHE A 61 -8.28 10.57 -9.94
CA PHE A 61 -8.33 9.80 -11.18
C PHE A 61 -7.30 10.34 -12.17
#